data_AF-A0A8J9X2G3-F1
#
_entry.id   AF-A0A8J9X2G3-F1
#
_cell.length_a   1.000
_cell.length_b   1.000
_cell.length_c   1.000
_cell.angle_alpha   90.00
_cell.angle_beta   90.00
_cell.angle_gamma   90.00
#
_symmetry.space_group_name_H-M   'P 1'
#
loop_
_entity.id
_entity.type
_entity.pdbx_description
1 polymer ?
#
loop_
_entity_poly.entity_id
_entity_poly.type
_entity_poly.pdbx_seq_one_letter_code
_entity_poly.pdbx_strand_id
1 'polypeptide(L)' 'MPFDVLIVGGGPAGLAAAIRLKQLSLEKQKDLSVCVIDKG' A
#
# COMPACT_ATOMS: atom_id res chain seq x y z
N MET A 1 -0.11 12.73 -9.29
CA MET A 1 0.70 12.09 -8.24
C MET A 1 0.91 10.63 -8.64
N PRO A 2 2.11 10.22 -9.05
CA PRO A 2 2.37 8.81 -9.35
C PRO A 2 2.46 8.00 -8.06
N PHE A 3 1.74 6.89 -8.00
CA PHE A 3 1.89 5.86 -6.98
C PHE A 3 2.42 4.60 -7.65
N ASP A 4 3.31 3.87 -6.99
CA ASP A 4 3.80 2.59 -7.50
C ASP A 4 2.73 1.50 -7.34
N VAL A 5 1.91 1.62 -6.29
CA VAL A 5 0.80 0.70 -6.01
C VAL A 5 -0.44 1.51 -5.60
N LEU A 6 -1.56 1.25 -6.28
CA LEU A 6 -2.88 1.71 -5.90
C LEU A 6 -3.73 0.53 -5.43
N ILE A 7 -4.24 0.60 -4.20
CA ILE A 7 -5.14 -0.39 -3.59
C ILE A 7 -6.54 0.22 -3.54
N VAL A 8 -7.53 -0.50 -4.06
CA VAL A 8 -8.94 -0.09 -4.05
C VAL A 8 -9.70 -0.95 -3.05
N GLY A 9 -10.24 -0.30 -2.01
CA GLY A 9 -10.91 -0.91 -0.86
C GLY A 9 -10.06 -0.79 0.42
N GLY A 10 -10.58 -0.09 1.41
CA GLY A 10 -9.96 0.18 2.72
C GLY A 10 -10.28 -0.84 3.81
N GLY A 11 -10.87 -1.99 3.43
CA GLY A 11 -11.15 -3.08 4.35
C GLY A 11 -9.89 -3.79 4.86
N PRO A 12 -10.04 -4.82 5.72
CA PRO A 12 -8.91 -5.50 6.36
C PRO A 12 -7.87 -6.05 5.38
N ALA A 13 -8.32 -6.59 4.24
CA ALA A 13 -7.43 -7.11 3.20
C ALA A 13 -6.58 -6.01 2.54
N GLY A 14 -7.19 -4.86 2.19
CA GLY A 14 -6.50 -3.74 1.55
C GLY A 14 -5.48 -3.09 2.47
N LEU A 15 -5.84 -2.91 3.75
CA LEU A 15 -4.93 -2.38 4.76
C LEU A 15 -3.79 -3.36 5.08
N ALA A 16 -4.09 -4.65 5.22
CA ALA A 16 -3.06 -5.67 5.44
C ALA A 16 -2.06 -5.71 4.28
N ALA A 17 -2.53 -5.61 3.03
CA ALA A 17 -1.68 -5.53 1.85
C ALA A 17 -0.80 -4.27 1.87
N ALA A 18 -1.37 -3.09 2.16
CA ALA A 18 -0.64 -1.83 2.24
C ALA A 18 0.47 -1.87 3.30
N ILE A 19 0.15 -2.38 4.50
CA ILE A 19 1.09 -2.55 5.60
C ILE A 19 2.22 -3.49 5.20
N ARG A 20 1.89 -4.66 4.64
CA ARG A 20 2.90 -5.65 4.26
C ARG A 20 3.80 -5.13 3.14
N LEU A 21 3.27 -4.38 2.17
CA LEU A 21 4.05 -3.75 1.12
C LEU A 21 5.06 -2.73 1.68
N LYS A 22 4.65 -1.92 2.66
CA LYS A 22 5.57 -0.98 3.32
C LYS A 22 6.64 -1.67 4.14
N GLN A 23 6.32 -2.74 4.85
CA GLN A 23 7.32 -3.57 5.55
C GLN A 23 8.36 -4.13 4.57
N LEU A 24 7.91 -4.73 3.45
CA LEU A 24 8.80 -5.26 2.41
C LEU A 24 9.66 -4.17 1.75
N SER A 25 9.12 -2.95 1.60
CA SER A 25 9.83 -1.78 1.08
C SER A 25 10.98 -1.39 2.01
N LEU A 26 10.75 -1.36 3.33
CA LEU A 26 11.79 -1.13 4.34
C LEU A 26 12.85 -2.26 4.33
N GLU A 27 12.42 -3.52 4.33
CA GLU A 27 13.31 -4.69 4.29
C GLU A 27 14.24 -4.68 3.06
N LYS A 28 13.73 -4.24 1.90
CA LYS A 28 14.46 -4.22 0.63
C LYS A 28 15.16 -2.90 0.32
N GLN A 29 15.10 -1.92 1.23
CA GLN A 29 15.62 -0.56 1.01
C GLN A 29 15.11 0.06 -0.31
N LYS A 30 13.84 -0.19 -0.63
CA LYS A 30 13.17 0.38 -1.81
C LYS A 30 12.15 1.37 -1.35
N ASP A 31 12.20 2.60 -1.83
CA ASP A 31 11.10 3.53 -1.62
C ASP A 31 9.92 3.15 -2.53
N LEU A 32 8.76 2.92 -1.94
CA LEU A 32 7.57 2.41 -2.63
C LEU A 32 6.36 3.21 -2.19
N SER A 33 5.78 3.97 -3.11
CA SER A 33 4.60 4.81 -2.88
C SER A 33 3.32 3.97 -3.00
N VAL A 34 2.59 3.83 -1.89
CA VAL A 34 1.33 3.07 -1.81
C VAL A 34 0.18 4.02 -1.51
N CYS A 35 -0.86 4.00 -2.35
CA CYS A 35 -2.12 4.69 -2.10
C CYS A 35 -3.22 3.67 -1.83
N VAL A 36 -4.01 3.89 -0.79
CA VAL A 36 -5.25 3.16 -0.54
C VAL A 36 -6.40 4.13 -0.75
N ILE A 37 -7.36 3.76 -1.60
CA ILE A 37 -8.61 4.48 -1.76
C ILE A 37 -9.76 3.58 -1.29
N ASP A 38 -10.74 4.17 -0.63
CA ASP A 38 -11.98 3.49 -0.27
C ASP A 38 -13.18 4.38 -0.57
N LYS A 39 -14.33 3.76 -0.84
CA LYS A 39 -15.61 4.47 -0.96
C LYS A 39 -16.23 4.76 0.40
N GLY A 40 -15.88 3.92 1.39
CA GLY A 40 -16.38 3.95 2.77
C GLY A 40 -16.17 5.30 3.45
#